data_AF-A0A836R9X1-F1
#
_entry.id   AF-A0A836R9X1-F1
#
_cell.length_a   1.000
_cell.length_b   1.000
_cell.length_c   1.000
_cell.angle_alpha   90.00
_cell.angle_beta   90.00
_cell.angle_gamma   90.00
#
_symmetry.space_group_name_H-M   'P 1'
#
loop_
_entity.id
_entity.type
_entity.pdbx_description
1 polymer ?
#
loop_
_entity_poly.entity_id
_entity_poly.type
_entity_poly.pdbx_seq_one_letter_code
_entity_poly.pdbx_strand_id
1 'polypeptide(L)'
;GVGLISPPPHHDIYSIEDLKQLIYDLKNSNPSARISVKLVSEIGVGTIAAGVAKGHADHILISGDGGGTGASPLTSIKHAGLPWELGIAETHQTLVLNDLRGRVVLQTDGGLKSGRDVVVAALLGAEEMGFSTGPLIAMGCTMMRKCHMNTCPAGIATQDPRLRKRFVGTADRVCNYFMLVAEHVRRIMAQLGFRSFNQMIGRVDCLEADEVLDHWKAHNLDLRPLLTPAVKPRPDVAVYCCQKQDHGLEKALDNKLLELAQPALQRGQRVRIELPVQNVNRTVGTILSHELVKRWGERGLPEDTIHIKLHGSAGQSLGAFLASGITIELEGDANDYVGKGLSGGRIIIYPPRNSGFVPQENIIVGNVVLYGATGGKAFFRGRAAERFCVR
;
A
#
# COMPACT_ATOMS: atom_id res chain seq x y z
N GLY A 1 8.83 -23.10 11.02
CA GLY A 1 8.34 -24.39 11.56
C GLY A 1 6.86 -24.56 11.26
N VAL A 2 6.03 -23.61 11.71
CA VAL A 2 4.59 -23.57 11.40
C VAL A 2 4.35 -22.88 10.05
N GLY A 3 3.34 -23.35 9.30
CA GLY A 3 2.92 -22.71 8.06
C GLY A 3 2.23 -21.37 8.32
N LEU A 4 2.50 -20.37 7.48
CA LEU A 4 1.89 -19.05 7.58
C LEU A 4 0.92 -18.85 6.42
N ILE A 5 -0.38 -18.98 6.72
CA ILE A 5 -1.45 -18.60 5.81
C ILE A 5 -1.96 -17.24 6.28
N SER A 6 -1.75 -16.21 5.49
CA SER A 6 -2.30 -14.88 5.79
C SER A 6 -3.82 -14.91 5.64
N PRO A 7 -4.57 -14.19 6.49
CA PRO A 7 -5.99 -13.93 6.26
C PRO A 7 -6.18 -13.34 4.85
N PRO A 8 -7.21 -13.76 4.10
CA PRO A 8 -7.50 -13.17 2.80
C PRO A 8 -7.75 -11.66 2.85
N PRO A 9 -8.51 -11.11 3.83
CA PRO A 9 -8.68 -9.67 3.95
C PRO A 9 -7.63 -9.05 4.87
N HIS A 10 -7.35 -7.78 4.61
CA HIS A 10 -6.86 -6.87 5.65
C HIS A 10 -7.99 -6.65 6.65
N HIS A 11 -7.74 -6.96 7.93
CA HIS A 11 -8.79 -6.84 8.97
C HIS A 11 -9.15 -5.39 9.30
N ASP A 12 -8.36 -4.44 8.81
CA ASP A 12 -8.56 -2.99 8.90
C ASP A 12 -8.99 -2.37 7.56
N ILE A 13 -9.48 -3.16 6.60
CA ILE A 13 -10.05 -2.70 5.34
C ILE A 13 -11.30 -3.51 5.01
N TYR A 14 -12.48 -3.02 5.41
CA TYR A 14 -13.78 -3.61 5.04
C TYR A 14 -14.59 -2.74 4.07
N SER A 15 -14.13 -1.52 3.83
CA SER A 15 -14.77 -0.53 3.00
C SER A 15 -13.73 0.42 2.38
N ILE A 16 -14.17 1.31 1.49
CA ILE A 16 -13.29 2.31 0.89
C ILE A 16 -12.87 3.38 1.92
N GLU A 17 -13.72 3.64 2.91
CA GLU A 17 -13.46 4.52 4.03
C GLU A 17 -12.35 3.95 4.92
N ASP A 18 -12.36 2.63 5.14
CA ASP A 18 -11.30 1.96 5.91
C ASP A 18 -9.96 1.97 5.16
N LEU A 19 -9.98 1.78 3.83
CA LEU A 19 -8.77 1.95 3.02
C LEU A 19 -8.23 3.37 3.14
N LYS A 20 -9.10 4.39 3.08
CA LYS A 20 -8.71 5.78 3.31
C LYS A 20 -8.13 5.99 4.71
N GLN A 21 -8.68 5.32 5.73
CA GLN A 21 -8.11 5.35 7.08
C GLN A 21 -6.73 4.71 7.14
N LEU A 22 -6.50 3.56 6.51
CA LEU A 22 -5.17 2.95 6.44
C LEU A 22 -4.17 3.84 5.68
N ILE A 23 -4.56 4.44 4.56
CA ILE A 23 -3.71 5.39 3.81
C ILE A 23 -3.32 6.56 4.74
N TYR A 24 -4.29 7.10 5.49
CA TYR A 24 -4.04 8.15 6.47
C TYR A 24 -3.09 7.66 7.58
N ASP A 25 -3.27 6.46 8.14
CA ASP A 25 -2.39 5.88 9.16
C ASP A 25 -0.95 5.75 8.66
N LEU A 26 -0.76 5.21 7.45
CA LEU A 26 0.56 5.04 6.82
C LEU A 26 1.23 6.38 6.53
N LYS A 27 0.45 7.39 6.13
CA LYS A 27 0.98 8.73 5.89
C LYS A 27 1.36 9.43 7.19
N ASN A 28 0.63 9.19 8.28
CA ASN A 28 1.01 9.67 9.61
C ASN A 28 2.26 8.93 10.13
N SER A 29 2.42 7.64 9.85
CA SER A 29 3.59 6.86 10.30
C SER A 29 4.84 7.10 9.46
N ASN A 30 4.70 7.58 8.22
CA ASN A 30 5.79 8.07 7.39
C ASN A 30 5.30 9.15 6.39
N PRO A 31 5.36 10.44 6.77
CA PRO A 31 4.88 11.54 5.92
C PRO A 31 5.56 11.64 4.55
N SER A 32 6.79 11.15 4.44
CA SER A 32 7.60 11.21 3.22
C SER A 32 7.30 10.11 2.19
N ALA A 33 6.66 9.00 2.61
CA ALA A 33 6.42 7.85 1.75
C ALA A 33 5.26 8.07 0.76
N ARG A 34 5.35 7.48 -0.44
CA ARG A 34 4.19 7.28 -1.33
C ARG A 34 3.37 6.10 -0.83
N ILE A 35 2.05 6.21 -0.84
CA ILE A 35 1.16 5.09 -0.55
C ILE A 35 0.67 4.47 -1.87
N SER A 36 1.01 3.19 -2.06
CA SER A 36 0.62 2.39 -3.22
C SER A 36 -0.47 1.41 -2.85
N VAL A 37 -1.54 1.36 -3.65
CA VAL A 37 -2.59 0.34 -3.55
C VAL A 37 -2.43 -0.61 -4.73
N LYS A 38 -2.17 -1.88 -4.43
CA LYS A 38 -2.08 -2.96 -5.44
C LYS A 38 -3.43 -3.61 -5.61
N LEU A 39 -4.00 -3.47 -6.79
CA LEU A 39 -5.22 -4.12 -7.24
C LEU A 39 -4.89 -5.20 -8.29
N VAL A 40 -5.79 -6.15 -8.47
CA VAL A 40 -5.71 -7.12 -9.57
C VAL A 40 -6.70 -6.69 -10.65
N SER A 41 -6.31 -6.87 -11.91
CA SER A 41 -7.17 -6.63 -13.06
C SER A 41 -8.42 -7.50 -12.99
N GLU A 42 -9.57 -6.85 -12.95
CA GLU A 42 -10.90 -7.45 -13.05
C GLU A 42 -11.88 -6.42 -13.61
N ILE A 43 -13.04 -6.87 -14.09
CA ILE A 43 -14.08 -5.95 -14.57
C ILE A 43 -14.53 -5.06 -13.41
N GLY A 44 -14.52 -3.75 -13.59
CA GLY A 44 -14.91 -2.78 -12.57
C GLY A 44 -13.74 -2.24 -11.73
N VAL A 45 -12.52 -2.70 -11.97
CA VAL A 45 -11.31 -2.20 -11.28
C VAL A 45 -11.14 -0.70 -11.45
N GLY A 46 -11.57 -0.10 -12.56
CA GLY A 46 -11.50 1.34 -12.77
C GLY A 46 -12.37 2.13 -11.79
N THR A 47 -13.54 1.58 -11.42
CA THR A 47 -14.43 2.19 -10.40
C THR A 47 -13.78 2.13 -9.02
N ILE A 48 -13.17 0.99 -8.68
CA ILE A 48 -12.42 0.82 -7.43
C ILE A 48 -11.24 1.81 -7.40
N ALA A 49 -10.48 1.91 -8.50
CA ALA A 49 -9.36 2.83 -8.62
C ALA A 49 -9.77 4.30 -8.43
N ALA A 50 -10.96 4.71 -8.89
CA ALA A 50 -11.50 6.03 -8.62
C ALA A 50 -11.75 6.26 -7.11
N GLY A 51 -12.28 5.24 -6.41
CA GLY A 51 -12.40 5.24 -4.95
C GLY A 51 -11.03 5.36 -4.27
N VAL A 52 -10.04 4.58 -4.71
CA VAL A 52 -8.66 4.59 -4.20
C VAL A 52 -8.00 5.96 -4.37
N ALA A 53 -8.16 6.60 -5.52
CA ALA A 53 -7.64 7.94 -5.77
C ALA A 53 -8.32 9.00 -4.88
N LYS A 54 -9.63 8.89 -4.62
CA LYS A 54 -10.36 9.71 -3.64
C LYS A 54 -9.98 9.39 -2.19
N GLY A 55 -9.50 8.19 -1.92
CA GLY A 55 -8.88 7.75 -0.67
C GLY A 55 -7.47 8.30 -0.45
N HIS A 56 -6.98 9.18 -1.33
CA HIS A 56 -5.67 9.83 -1.27
C HIS A 56 -4.46 8.91 -1.50
N ALA A 57 -4.63 7.74 -2.13
CA ALA A 57 -3.47 6.97 -2.58
C ALA A 57 -2.63 7.79 -3.56
N ASP A 58 -1.30 7.70 -3.48
CA ASP A 58 -0.39 8.40 -4.40
C ASP A 58 -0.14 7.58 -5.67
N HIS A 59 -0.37 6.26 -5.58
CA HIS A 59 0.00 5.29 -6.60
C HIS A 59 -0.99 4.11 -6.63
N ILE A 60 -1.35 3.66 -7.83
CA ILE A 60 -2.22 2.50 -8.05
C ILE A 60 -1.50 1.52 -8.98
N LEU A 61 -1.33 0.29 -8.52
CA LEU A 61 -0.80 -0.81 -9.33
C LEU A 61 -1.95 -1.71 -9.78
N ILE A 62 -2.08 -1.93 -11.08
CA ILE A 62 -2.97 -2.94 -11.66
C ILE A 62 -2.15 -4.17 -12.06
N SER A 63 -2.36 -5.28 -11.37
CA SER A 63 -1.68 -6.55 -11.65
C SER A 63 -2.52 -7.44 -12.56
N GLY A 64 -1.92 -7.94 -13.64
CA GLY A 64 -2.55 -8.95 -14.50
C GLY A 64 -2.51 -10.37 -13.95
N ASP A 65 -3.35 -11.24 -14.52
CA ASP A 65 -3.42 -12.68 -14.27
C ASP A 65 -2.09 -13.42 -14.54
N GLY A 66 -1.23 -12.89 -15.42
CA GLY A 66 0.10 -13.42 -15.74
C GLY A 66 1.16 -13.27 -14.64
N GLY A 67 0.79 -12.85 -13.43
CA GLY A 67 1.68 -12.66 -12.27
C GLY A 67 2.35 -13.95 -11.78
N GLY A 68 3.54 -13.81 -11.18
CA GLY A 68 4.25 -14.92 -10.53
C GLY A 68 3.88 -15.08 -9.05
N THR A 69 3.97 -16.30 -8.53
CA THR A 69 3.80 -16.59 -7.09
C THR A 69 4.71 -17.73 -6.64
N GLY A 70 5.18 -17.65 -5.40
CA GLY A 70 5.98 -18.72 -4.77
C GLY A 70 5.13 -19.93 -4.35
N ALA A 71 3.88 -19.69 -3.97
CA ALA A 71 2.91 -20.71 -3.55
C ALA A 71 1.48 -20.18 -3.70
N SER A 72 0.63 -20.91 -4.43
CA SER A 72 -0.79 -20.60 -4.61
C SER A 72 -1.52 -21.86 -5.06
N PRO A 73 -2.83 -22.00 -4.76
CA PRO A 73 -3.67 -23.00 -5.40
C PRO A 73 -3.59 -22.90 -6.93
N LEU A 74 -3.57 -24.05 -7.59
CA LEU A 74 -3.52 -24.11 -9.06
C LEU A 74 -4.76 -23.49 -9.69
N THR A 75 -5.92 -23.65 -9.04
CA THR A 75 -7.19 -23.06 -9.46
C THR A 75 -7.08 -21.53 -9.55
N SER A 76 -6.53 -20.87 -8.52
CA SER A 76 -6.32 -19.42 -8.54
C SER A 76 -5.35 -18.99 -9.65
N ILE A 77 -4.27 -19.74 -9.87
CA ILE A 77 -3.29 -19.42 -10.94
C ILE A 77 -3.92 -19.51 -12.35
N LYS A 78 -4.95 -20.35 -12.52
CA LYS A 78 -5.54 -20.62 -13.84
C LYS A 78 -6.86 -19.90 -14.10
N HIS A 79 -7.55 -19.45 -13.05
CA HIS A 79 -8.94 -19.04 -13.15
C HIS A 79 -9.29 -17.76 -12.37
N ALA A 80 -8.30 -17.06 -11.77
CA ALA A 80 -8.54 -15.79 -11.08
C ALA A 80 -7.73 -14.66 -11.69
N GLY A 81 -8.37 -13.50 -11.88
CA GLY A 81 -7.81 -12.31 -12.50
C GLY A 81 -8.02 -12.26 -14.03
N LEU A 82 -7.78 -11.07 -14.58
CA LEU A 82 -7.82 -10.79 -16.02
C LEU A 82 -6.46 -10.27 -16.53
N PRO A 83 -6.25 -10.23 -17.86
CA PRO A 83 -5.09 -9.58 -18.44
C PRO A 83 -4.93 -8.14 -17.96
N TRP A 84 -3.69 -7.70 -17.77
CA TRP A 84 -3.41 -6.36 -17.26
C TRP A 84 -3.80 -5.27 -18.26
N GLU A 85 -3.81 -5.59 -19.56
CA GLU A 85 -4.20 -4.68 -20.65
C GLU A 85 -5.61 -4.13 -20.42
N LEU A 86 -6.55 -5.02 -20.04
CA LEU A 86 -7.93 -4.63 -19.75
C LEU A 86 -8.01 -3.71 -18.52
N GLY A 87 -7.39 -4.13 -17.41
CA GLY A 87 -7.47 -3.40 -16.16
C GLY A 87 -6.78 -2.05 -16.19
N ILE A 88 -5.61 -1.94 -16.85
CA ILE A 88 -4.87 -0.67 -16.93
C ILE A 88 -5.61 0.33 -17.82
N ALA A 89 -6.19 -0.11 -18.93
CA ALA A 89 -6.96 0.75 -19.82
C ALA A 89 -8.26 1.21 -19.15
N GLU A 90 -9.03 0.30 -18.52
CA GLU A 90 -10.25 0.64 -17.79
C GLU A 90 -9.95 1.65 -16.67
N THR A 91 -8.87 1.42 -15.92
CA THR A 91 -8.43 2.32 -14.85
C THR A 91 -8.03 3.68 -15.39
N HIS A 92 -7.23 3.73 -16.46
CA HIS A 92 -6.81 4.98 -17.10
C HIS A 92 -8.03 5.78 -17.58
N GLN A 93 -8.91 5.14 -18.37
CA GLN A 93 -10.13 5.75 -18.92
C GLN A 93 -11.03 6.28 -17.80
N THR A 94 -11.29 5.49 -16.76
CA THR A 94 -12.17 5.87 -15.65
C THR A 94 -11.59 7.05 -14.85
N LEU A 95 -10.29 7.04 -14.57
CA LEU A 95 -9.64 8.11 -13.82
C LEU A 95 -9.58 9.43 -14.60
N VAL A 96 -9.39 9.38 -15.92
CA VAL A 96 -9.45 10.57 -16.78
C VAL A 96 -10.87 11.11 -16.83
N LEU A 97 -11.86 10.25 -17.03
CA LEU A 97 -13.27 10.64 -17.08
C LEU A 97 -13.72 11.36 -15.79
N ASN A 98 -13.16 10.96 -14.64
CA ASN A 98 -13.47 11.54 -13.33
C ASN A 98 -12.54 12.68 -12.90
N ASP A 99 -11.60 13.12 -13.75
CA ASP A 99 -10.60 14.15 -13.41
C ASP A 99 -9.77 13.80 -12.15
N LEU A 100 -9.46 12.51 -12.00
CA LEU A 100 -8.65 11.94 -10.91
C LEU A 100 -7.25 11.55 -11.40
N ARG A 101 -7.07 11.34 -12.71
CA ARG A 101 -5.84 10.77 -13.29
C ARG A 101 -4.57 11.57 -12.97
N GLY A 102 -4.68 12.89 -12.82
CA GLY A 102 -3.55 13.75 -12.46
C GLY A 102 -3.00 13.51 -11.05
N ARG A 103 -3.75 12.87 -10.16
CA ARG A 103 -3.44 12.74 -8.71
C ARG A 103 -2.68 11.48 -8.34
N VAL A 104 -2.62 10.50 -9.24
CA VAL A 104 -2.13 9.16 -8.95
C VAL A 104 -1.21 8.68 -10.06
N VAL A 105 -0.10 8.06 -9.67
CA VAL A 105 0.74 7.32 -10.61
C VAL A 105 0.10 5.96 -10.89
N LEU A 106 -0.04 5.59 -12.16
CA LEU A 106 -0.50 4.24 -12.54
C LEU A 106 0.66 3.32 -12.88
N GLN A 107 0.70 2.15 -12.25
CA GLN A 107 1.64 1.07 -12.56
C GLN A 107 0.90 -0.16 -13.08
N THR A 108 1.55 -0.92 -13.95
CA THR A 108 1.10 -2.28 -14.30
C THR A 108 2.21 -3.31 -14.09
N ASP A 109 1.82 -4.53 -13.71
CA ASP A 109 2.67 -5.72 -13.75
C ASP A 109 1.86 -6.92 -14.26
N GLY A 110 2.53 -8.04 -14.54
CA GLY A 110 1.86 -9.26 -15.01
C GLY A 110 2.49 -9.83 -16.27
N GLY A 111 3.67 -10.40 -16.14
CA GLY A 111 4.33 -11.10 -17.26
C GLY A 111 5.05 -10.21 -18.26
N LEU A 112 5.26 -8.92 -17.95
CA LEU A 112 6.12 -8.01 -18.73
C LEU A 112 7.56 -8.57 -18.83
N LYS A 113 8.10 -8.59 -20.05
CA LYS A 113 9.43 -9.18 -20.34
C LYS A 113 10.30 -8.29 -21.20
N SER A 114 9.71 -7.43 -22.01
CA SER A 114 10.37 -6.74 -23.11
C SER A 114 10.08 -5.24 -23.13
N GLY A 115 10.87 -4.48 -23.90
CA GLY A 115 10.60 -3.07 -24.14
C GLY A 115 9.29 -2.81 -24.88
N ARG A 116 8.82 -3.75 -25.72
CA ARG A 116 7.50 -3.66 -26.35
C ARG A 116 6.39 -3.69 -25.31
N ASP A 117 6.47 -4.59 -24.33
CA ASP A 117 5.45 -4.69 -23.28
C ASP A 117 5.36 -3.39 -22.47
N VAL A 118 6.51 -2.78 -22.19
CA VAL A 118 6.60 -1.46 -21.55
C VAL A 118 5.93 -0.37 -22.37
N VAL A 119 6.21 -0.30 -23.68
CA VAL A 119 5.61 0.72 -24.55
C VAL A 119 4.11 0.51 -24.65
N VAL A 120 3.63 -0.72 -24.86
CA VAL A 120 2.18 -1.01 -24.91
C VAL A 120 1.52 -0.62 -23.59
N ALA A 121 2.12 -0.94 -22.44
CA ALA A 121 1.62 -0.52 -21.14
C ALA A 121 1.51 1.00 -21.01
N ALA A 122 2.52 1.75 -21.49
CA ALA A 122 2.49 3.21 -21.50
C ALA A 122 1.36 3.74 -22.38
N LEU A 123 1.24 3.24 -23.62
CA LEU A 123 0.19 3.66 -24.56
C LEU A 123 -1.21 3.38 -24.02
N LEU A 124 -1.40 2.31 -23.23
CA LEU A 124 -2.66 2.01 -22.53
C LEU A 124 -2.87 2.80 -21.23
N GLY A 125 -1.88 3.59 -20.77
CA GLY A 125 -2.05 4.57 -19.70
C GLY A 125 -1.16 4.41 -18.45
N ALA A 126 -0.25 3.42 -18.42
CA ALA A 126 0.69 3.23 -17.32
C ALA A 126 1.85 4.24 -17.36
N GLU A 127 2.37 4.58 -16.18
CA GLU A 127 3.55 5.41 -15.94
C GLU A 127 4.74 4.59 -15.46
N GLU A 128 4.47 3.56 -14.65
CA GLU A 128 5.47 2.67 -14.09
C GLU A 128 5.18 1.21 -14.51
N MET A 129 6.23 0.39 -14.63
CA MET A 129 6.10 -1.02 -15.01
C MET A 129 6.81 -1.92 -14.00
N GLY A 130 6.08 -2.85 -13.41
CA GLY A 130 6.61 -3.83 -12.46
C GLY A 130 7.14 -5.08 -13.16
N PHE A 131 8.34 -5.50 -12.77
CA PHE A 131 8.98 -6.72 -13.25
C PHE A 131 9.31 -7.64 -12.09
N SER A 132 9.12 -8.95 -12.28
CA SER A 132 9.48 -9.97 -11.28
C SER A 132 10.15 -11.17 -11.94
N THR A 133 9.42 -11.93 -12.77
CA THR A 133 9.94 -13.16 -13.40
C THR A 133 11.15 -12.93 -14.30
N GLY A 134 11.17 -11.86 -15.11
CA GLY A 134 12.31 -11.50 -15.96
C GLY A 134 13.61 -11.32 -15.16
N PRO A 135 13.65 -10.41 -14.17
CA PRO A 135 14.76 -10.28 -13.24
C PRO A 135 15.13 -11.57 -12.50
N LEU A 136 14.16 -12.39 -12.08
CA LEU A 136 14.43 -13.69 -11.45
C LEU A 136 15.17 -14.64 -12.40
N ILE A 137 14.81 -14.66 -13.69
CA ILE A 137 15.50 -15.42 -14.72
C ILE A 137 16.91 -14.88 -14.94
N ALA A 138 17.08 -13.55 -15.00
CA ALA A 138 18.41 -12.93 -15.09
C ALA A 138 19.32 -13.32 -13.91
N MET A 139 18.74 -13.55 -12.72
CA MET A 139 19.44 -14.04 -11.54
C MET A 139 19.68 -15.57 -11.54
N GLY A 140 19.15 -16.32 -12.51
CA GLY A 140 19.40 -17.76 -12.67
C GLY A 140 18.19 -18.66 -12.45
N CYS A 141 16.96 -18.13 -12.38
CA CYS A 141 15.77 -18.96 -12.32
C CYS A 141 15.62 -19.78 -13.62
N THR A 142 15.53 -21.09 -13.48
CA THR A 142 15.34 -22.04 -14.59
C THR A 142 13.88 -22.42 -14.84
N MET A 143 12.93 -21.71 -14.22
CA MET A 143 11.49 -21.95 -14.37
C MET A 143 11.02 -23.36 -13.99
N MET A 144 11.66 -23.99 -12.99
CA MET A 144 11.32 -25.34 -12.51
C MET A 144 9.94 -25.43 -11.82
N ARG A 145 9.38 -24.30 -11.37
CA ARG A 145 8.05 -24.21 -10.70
C ARG A 145 7.91 -25.04 -9.41
N LYS A 146 9.02 -25.26 -8.68
CA LYS A 146 9.05 -25.92 -7.36
C LYS A 146 9.31 -24.95 -6.19
N CYS A 147 8.94 -23.68 -6.35
CA CYS A 147 9.19 -22.64 -5.36
C CYS A 147 8.59 -22.97 -3.98
N HIS A 148 7.38 -23.52 -3.95
CA HIS A 148 6.66 -23.93 -2.74
C HIS A 148 7.27 -25.15 -2.03
N MET A 149 8.14 -25.92 -2.70
CA MET A 149 8.72 -27.16 -2.17
C MET A 149 10.02 -26.94 -1.40
N ASN A 150 10.50 -25.70 -1.29
CA ASN A 150 11.80 -25.37 -0.69
C ASN A 150 13.01 -26.06 -1.37
N THR A 151 12.87 -26.58 -2.59
CA THR A 151 13.88 -27.38 -3.32
C THR A 151 14.44 -26.67 -4.55
N CYS A 152 14.47 -25.33 -4.55
CA CYS A 152 14.98 -24.55 -5.69
C CYS A 152 16.45 -24.89 -5.99
N PRO A 153 16.78 -25.42 -7.19
CA PRO A 153 18.15 -25.82 -7.52
C PRO A 153 19.10 -24.63 -7.71
N ALA A 154 18.54 -23.46 -8.06
CA ALA A 154 19.28 -22.21 -8.28
C ALA A 154 19.48 -21.38 -7.00
N GLY A 155 19.04 -21.87 -5.84
CA GLY A 155 19.19 -21.14 -4.57
C GLY A 155 18.32 -19.88 -4.44
N ILE A 156 17.34 -19.67 -5.32
CA ILE A 156 16.48 -18.47 -5.35
C ILE A 156 15.31 -18.62 -4.37
N ALA A 157 14.41 -19.58 -4.62
CA ALA A 157 13.19 -19.79 -3.82
C ALA A 157 13.37 -20.95 -2.83
N THR A 158 14.30 -20.80 -1.88
CA THR A 158 14.59 -21.81 -0.84
C THR A 158 15.22 -21.17 0.40
N GLN A 159 14.89 -21.70 1.57
CA GLN A 159 15.49 -21.40 2.85
C GLN A 159 16.53 -22.44 3.28
N ASP A 160 16.72 -23.53 2.52
CA ASP A 160 17.75 -24.54 2.80
C ASP A 160 19.15 -23.92 2.62
N PRO A 161 19.99 -23.88 3.67
CA PRO A 161 21.34 -23.32 3.59
C PRO A 161 22.23 -23.97 2.52
N ARG A 162 22.06 -25.27 2.25
CA ARG A 162 22.85 -26.00 1.22
C ARG A 162 22.44 -25.57 -0.18
N LEU A 163 21.15 -25.35 -0.42
CA LEU A 163 20.65 -24.91 -1.73
C LEU A 163 20.89 -23.42 -1.94
N ARG A 164 20.79 -22.58 -0.90
CA ARG A 164 21.11 -21.14 -0.96
C ARG A 164 22.56 -20.89 -1.41
N LYS A 165 23.51 -21.75 -1.04
CA LYS A 165 24.91 -21.69 -1.52
C LYS A 165 25.04 -21.84 -3.04
N ARG A 166 24.01 -22.32 -3.74
CA ARG A 166 23.98 -22.46 -5.21
C ARG A 166 23.53 -21.17 -5.91
N PHE A 167 23.14 -20.13 -5.17
CA PHE A 167 22.74 -18.86 -5.76
C PHE A 167 23.95 -18.15 -6.38
N VAL A 168 23.85 -17.88 -7.68
CA VAL A 168 24.90 -17.23 -8.49
C VAL A 168 24.42 -15.92 -9.15
N GLY A 169 23.25 -15.43 -8.76
CA GLY A 169 22.70 -14.17 -9.27
C GLY A 169 23.51 -12.98 -8.76
N THR A 170 23.67 -11.97 -9.61
CA THR A 170 24.38 -10.72 -9.26
C THR A 170 23.50 -9.52 -9.56
N ALA A 171 23.74 -8.42 -8.83
CA ALA A 171 23.09 -7.14 -9.09
C ALA A 171 23.34 -6.66 -10.54
N ASP A 172 24.55 -6.85 -11.05
CA ASP A 172 24.92 -6.47 -12.43
C ASP A 172 24.05 -7.17 -13.48
N ARG A 173 23.70 -8.45 -13.28
CA ARG A 173 22.81 -9.17 -14.22
C ARG A 173 21.42 -8.54 -14.26
N VAL A 174 20.90 -8.10 -13.12
CA VAL A 174 19.61 -7.40 -13.05
C VAL A 174 19.71 -6.02 -13.68
N CYS A 175 20.78 -5.27 -13.40
CA CYS A 175 21.01 -3.97 -14.03
C CYS A 175 21.11 -4.10 -15.55
N ASN A 176 21.90 -5.05 -16.05
CA ASN A 176 22.04 -5.32 -17.48
C ASN A 176 20.71 -5.70 -18.13
N TYR A 177 19.89 -6.52 -17.48
CA TYR A 177 18.54 -6.84 -17.95
C TYR A 177 17.70 -5.58 -18.16
N PHE A 178 17.64 -4.70 -17.16
CA PHE A 178 16.86 -3.47 -17.27
C PHE A 178 17.45 -2.46 -18.25
N MET A 179 18.78 -2.39 -18.38
CA MET A 179 19.43 -1.55 -19.41
C MET A 179 19.06 -2.00 -20.82
N LEU A 180 19.00 -3.32 -21.07
CA LEU A 180 18.56 -3.86 -22.35
C LEU A 180 17.06 -3.60 -22.63
N VAL A 181 16.21 -3.74 -21.61
CA VAL A 181 14.78 -3.39 -21.71
C VAL A 181 14.62 -1.90 -22.02
N ALA A 182 15.31 -1.02 -21.28
CA ALA A 182 15.26 0.42 -21.49
C ALA A 182 15.77 0.83 -22.88
N GLU A 183 16.86 0.22 -23.36
CA GLU A 183 17.36 0.45 -24.71
C GLU A 183 16.34 0.04 -25.79
N HIS A 184 15.66 -1.09 -25.60
CA HIS A 184 14.59 -1.53 -26.48
C HIS A 184 13.41 -0.52 -26.47
N VAL A 185 13.01 -0.03 -25.29
CA VAL A 185 11.98 1.03 -25.16
C VAL A 185 12.40 2.28 -25.95
N ARG A 186 13.63 2.76 -25.79
CA ARG A 186 14.13 3.96 -26.49
C ARG A 186 14.09 3.82 -28.01
N ARG A 187 14.39 2.62 -28.54
CA ARG A 187 14.31 2.34 -29.98
C ARG A 187 12.88 2.42 -30.49
N ILE A 188 11.92 1.83 -29.78
CA ILE A 188 10.50 1.90 -30.14
C ILE A 188 9.99 3.34 -30.02
N MET A 189 10.35 4.06 -28.95
CA MET A 189 10.01 5.49 -28.80
C MET A 189 10.50 6.31 -29.99
N ALA A 190 11.75 6.09 -30.44
CA ALA A 190 12.31 6.79 -31.59
C ALA A 190 11.55 6.46 -32.89
N GLN A 191 11.15 5.20 -33.08
CA GLN A 191 10.34 4.78 -34.25
C GLN A 191 8.96 5.44 -34.26
N LEU A 192 8.33 5.59 -33.09
CA LEU A 192 7.02 6.23 -32.93
C LEU A 192 7.11 7.78 -32.87
N GLY A 193 8.31 8.35 -32.87
CA GLY A 193 8.52 9.80 -32.85
C GLY A 193 8.43 10.47 -31.47
N PHE A 194 8.46 9.71 -30.38
CA PHE A 194 8.41 10.23 -29.01
C PHE A 194 9.79 10.57 -28.45
N ARG A 195 9.91 11.73 -27.79
CA ARG A 195 11.17 12.20 -27.18
C ARG A 195 11.23 11.97 -25.67
N SER A 196 10.08 11.85 -25.01
CA SER A 196 9.99 11.54 -23.59
C SER A 196 8.92 10.48 -23.32
N PHE A 197 9.08 9.72 -22.24
CA PHE A 197 8.17 8.63 -21.89
C PHE A 197 6.74 9.14 -21.68
N ASN A 198 6.59 10.31 -21.03
CA ASN A 198 5.27 10.88 -20.75
C ASN A 198 4.45 11.20 -22.00
N GLN A 199 5.09 11.45 -23.14
CA GLN A 199 4.38 11.69 -24.40
C GLN A 199 3.63 10.46 -24.92
N MET A 200 4.01 9.25 -24.50
CA MET A 200 3.34 8.01 -24.86
C MET A 200 2.11 7.71 -24.00
N ILE A 201 2.04 8.25 -22.78
CA ILE A 201 1.06 7.78 -21.79
C ILE A 201 -0.36 8.04 -22.30
N GLY A 202 -1.13 6.96 -22.47
CA GLY A 202 -2.52 7.03 -22.94
C GLY A 202 -2.68 7.29 -24.44
N ARG A 203 -1.60 7.24 -25.24
CA ARG A 203 -1.63 7.39 -26.72
C ARG A 203 -2.07 6.11 -27.42
N VAL A 204 -3.29 5.66 -27.13
CA VAL A 204 -3.89 4.47 -27.76
C VAL A 204 -4.05 4.62 -29.27
N ASP A 205 -4.01 5.84 -29.81
CA ASP A 205 -3.99 6.12 -31.25
C ASP A 205 -2.72 5.61 -31.96
N CYS A 206 -1.67 5.24 -31.22
CA CYS A 206 -0.48 4.56 -31.75
C CYS A 206 -0.59 3.03 -31.74
N LEU A 207 -1.78 2.48 -31.40
CA LEU A 207 -2.06 1.06 -31.40
C LEU A 207 -3.19 0.75 -32.38
N GLU A 208 -3.00 -0.29 -33.16
CA GLU A 208 -4.03 -0.88 -34.01
C GLU A 208 -4.10 -2.39 -33.76
N ALA A 209 -5.29 -2.96 -33.95
CA ALA A 209 -5.45 -4.40 -33.92
C ALA A 209 -4.84 -4.98 -35.21
N ASP A 210 -4.03 -6.02 -35.08
CA ASP A 210 -3.47 -6.72 -36.23
C ASP A 210 -4.60 -7.41 -37.01
N GLU A 211 -4.64 -7.20 -38.32
CA GLU A 211 -5.62 -7.82 -39.23
C GLU A 211 -5.38 -9.34 -39.38
N VAL A 212 -4.20 -9.85 -38.97
CA VAL A 212 -3.81 -11.27 -39.05
C VAL A 212 -4.49 -12.14 -37.95
N LEU A 213 -5.66 -11.71 -37.46
CA LEU A 213 -6.56 -12.52 -36.64
C LEU A 213 -7.40 -13.51 -37.48
N ASP A 214 -6.88 -14.02 -38.61
CA ASP A 214 -7.50 -15.11 -39.38
C ASP A 214 -7.34 -16.47 -38.68
N HIS A 215 -7.59 -16.47 -37.38
CA HIS A 215 -7.74 -17.65 -36.56
C HIS A 215 -9.20 -17.75 -36.13
N TRP A 216 -9.84 -18.87 -36.38
CA TRP A 216 -11.28 -19.07 -36.11
C TRP A 216 -11.70 -18.75 -34.67
N LYS A 217 -10.82 -18.97 -33.67
CA LYS A 217 -11.08 -18.62 -32.26
C LYS A 217 -11.07 -17.12 -31.96
N ALA A 218 -10.46 -16.31 -32.82
CA ALA A 218 -10.30 -14.87 -32.61
C ALA A 218 -11.37 -14.04 -33.34
N HIS A 219 -12.21 -14.66 -34.18
CA HIS A 219 -13.20 -13.97 -35.02
C HIS A 219 -14.18 -13.05 -34.26
N ASN A 220 -14.43 -13.34 -32.98
CA ASN A 220 -15.34 -12.54 -32.14
C ASN A 220 -14.62 -11.63 -31.14
N LEU A 221 -13.30 -11.48 -31.25
CA LEU A 221 -12.54 -10.63 -30.35
C LEU A 221 -12.66 -9.16 -30.79
N ASP A 222 -13.26 -8.34 -29.92
CA ASP A 222 -13.37 -6.90 -30.13
C ASP A 222 -12.42 -6.13 -29.21
N LEU A 223 -11.34 -5.59 -29.78
CA LEU A 223 -10.36 -4.77 -29.06
C LEU A 223 -10.67 -3.27 -29.07
N ARG A 224 -11.75 -2.83 -29.74
CA ARG A 224 -12.07 -1.40 -29.83
C ARG A 224 -12.26 -0.73 -28.46
N PRO A 225 -12.91 -1.34 -27.46
CA PRO A 225 -13.03 -0.73 -26.13
C PRO A 225 -11.67 -0.47 -25.45
N LEU A 226 -10.69 -1.36 -25.69
CA LEU A 226 -9.33 -1.22 -25.17
C LEU A 226 -8.59 -0.06 -25.84
N LEU A 227 -8.79 0.10 -27.15
CA LEU A 227 -8.12 1.12 -27.98
C LEU A 227 -8.88 2.44 -28.05
N THR A 228 -9.95 2.62 -27.28
CA THR A 228 -10.73 3.85 -27.23
C THR A 228 -9.98 4.91 -26.40
N PRO A 229 -9.69 6.10 -26.95
CA PRO A 229 -9.09 7.18 -26.19
C PRO A 229 -9.93 7.57 -24.97
N ALA A 230 -9.27 7.86 -23.86
CA ALA A 230 -9.97 8.27 -22.64
C ALA A 230 -10.75 9.58 -22.87
N VAL A 231 -12.04 9.57 -22.51
CA VAL A 231 -12.93 10.73 -22.65
C VAL A 231 -12.57 11.76 -21.58
N LYS A 232 -12.13 12.94 -22.00
CA LYS A 232 -11.83 14.05 -21.10
C LYS A 232 -13.07 14.89 -20.86
N PRO A 233 -13.52 15.12 -19.61
CA PRO A 233 -14.65 16.02 -19.35
C PRO A 233 -14.31 17.49 -19.66
N ARG A 234 -13.02 17.85 -19.70
CA ARG A 234 -12.51 19.16 -20.12
C ARG A 234 -11.17 19.02 -20.85
N PRO A 235 -10.79 19.94 -21.76
CA PRO A 235 -9.56 19.82 -22.56
C PRO A 235 -8.26 19.72 -21.72
N ASP A 236 -8.24 20.36 -20.54
CA ASP A 236 -7.11 20.48 -19.64
C ASP A 236 -6.91 19.29 -18.70
N VAL A 237 -7.80 18.29 -18.75
CA VAL A 237 -7.70 17.10 -17.89
C VAL A 237 -6.41 16.32 -18.18
N ALA A 238 -5.67 16.08 -17.11
CA ALA A 238 -4.41 15.36 -17.12
C ALA A 238 -4.61 13.88 -17.45
N VAL A 239 -3.69 13.30 -18.22
CA VAL A 239 -3.68 11.87 -18.61
C VAL A 239 -2.58 11.06 -17.91
N TYR A 240 -1.72 11.74 -17.17
CA TYR A 240 -0.67 11.17 -16.31
C TYR A 240 -0.57 11.98 -15.02
N CYS A 241 0.17 11.48 -14.02
CA CYS A 241 0.29 12.11 -12.72
C CYS A 241 1.08 13.43 -12.80
N CYS A 242 0.47 14.53 -12.36
CA CYS A 242 1.06 15.86 -12.39
C CYS A 242 0.84 16.66 -11.10
N GLN A 243 0.11 16.12 -10.13
CA GLN A 243 -0.16 16.74 -8.84
C GLN A 243 0.01 15.73 -7.70
N LYS A 244 0.49 16.21 -6.56
CA LYS A 244 0.59 15.41 -5.33
C LYS A 244 -0.75 15.39 -4.61
N GLN A 245 -1.02 14.31 -3.88
CA GLN A 245 -2.16 14.25 -2.97
C GLN A 245 -1.90 15.13 -1.75
N ASP A 246 -2.93 15.87 -1.35
CA ASP A 246 -2.98 16.50 -0.03
C ASP A 246 -3.60 15.51 0.96
N HIS A 247 -2.86 15.19 2.02
CA HIS A 247 -3.25 14.23 3.04
C HIS A 247 -3.78 14.90 4.33
N GLY A 248 -3.80 16.24 4.38
CA GLY A 248 -4.32 17.00 5.52
C GLY A 248 -3.56 16.81 6.84
N LEU A 249 -2.28 16.42 6.77
CA LEU A 249 -1.47 16.09 7.94
C LEU A 249 -1.24 17.32 8.85
N GLU A 250 -1.30 18.53 8.30
CA GLU A 250 -1.19 19.79 9.04
C GLU A 250 -2.29 19.97 10.09
N LYS A 251 -3.42 19.27 9.93
CA LYS A 251 -4.56 19.30 10.87
C LYS A 251 -4.49 18.22 11.95
N ALA A 252 -3.50 17.32 11.89
CA ALA A 252 -3.37 16.25 12.87
C ALA A 252 -3.06 16.81 14.27
N LEU A 253 -3.69 16.23 15.30
CA LEU A 253 -3.44 16.58 16.70
C LEU A 253 -1.97 16.38 17.08
N ASP A 254 -1.29 15.45 16.41
CA ASP A 254 0.13 15.20 16.57
C ASP A 254 1.02 16.41 16.31
N ASN A 255 0.62 17.38 15.49
CA ASN A 255 1.42 18.60 15.33
C ASN A 255 1.55 19.35 16.66
N LYS A 256 0.49 19.33 17.49
CA LYS A 256 0.56 19.89 18.85
C LYS A 256 1.36 18.99 19.79
N LEU A 257 1.24 17.67 19.66
CA LEU A 257 2.05 16.73 20.45
C LEU A 257 3.55 16.89 20.16
N LEU A 258 3.94 17.08 18.90
CA LEU A 258 5.32 17.31 18.48
C LEU A 258 5.90 18.60 19.08
N GLU A 259 5.11 19.69 19.08
CA GLU A 259 5.51 20.96 19.69
C GLU A 259 5.81 20.77 21.18
N LEU A 260 4.88 20.13 21.90
CA LEU A 260 4.99 19.93 23.35
C LEU A 260 6.04 18.88 23.72
N ALA A 261 6.28 17.88 22.86
CA ALA A 261 7.25 16.81 23.08
C ALA A 261 8.69 17.16 22.65
N GLN A 262 8.97 18.37 22.14
CA GLN A 262 10.31 18.78 21.72
C GLN A 262 11.42 18.49 22.76
N PRO A 263 11.23 18.73 24.08
CA PRO A 263 12.26 18.42 25.07
C PRO A 263 12.63 16.93 25.12
N ALA A 264 11.64 16.05 24.98
CA ALA A 264 11.85 14.59 24.90
C ALA A 264 12.54 14.21 23.59
N LEU A 265 12.04 14.71 22.46
CA LEU A 265 12.57 14.38 21.15
C LEU A 265 14.03 14.85 20.98
N GLN A 266 14.41 15.99 21.55
CA GLN A 266 15.77 16.55 21.41
C GLN A 266 16.75 16.01 22.45
N ARG A 267 16.31 15.82 23.70
CA ARG A 267 17.21 15.56 24.84
C ARG A 267 16.86 14.32 25.66
N GLY A 268 15.81 13.58 25.31
CA GLY A 268 15.33 12.44 26.08
C GLY A 268 14.74 12.82 27.45
N GLN A 269 14.32 14.09 27.61
CA GLN A 269 13.72 14.56 28.86
C GLN A 269 12.31 13.99 29.03
N ARG A 270 11.91 13.72 30.27
CA ARG A 270 10.53 13.31 30.57
C ARG A 270 9.58 14.48 30.38
N VAL A 271 8.48 14.26 29.65
CA VAL A 271 7.46 15.27 29.35
C VAL A 271 6.08 14.67 29.63
N ARG A 272 5.21 15.48 30.25
CA ARG A 272 3.78 15.19 30.43
C ARG A 272 2.95 16.18 29.63
N ILE A 273 2.03 15.66 28.83
CA ILE A 273 1.16 16.43 27.95
C ILE A 273 -0.28 16.08 28.30
N GLU A 274 -1.14 17.06 28.45
CA GLU A 274 -2.57 16.85 28.72
C GLU A 274 -3.40 17.63 27.70
N LEU A 275 -4.26 16.95 26.94
CA LEU A 275 -5.05 17.55 25.86
C LEU A 275 -6.44 16.90 25.74
N PRO A 276 -7.46 17.62 25.24
CA PRO A 276 -8.72 17.00 24.85
C PRO A 276 -8.55 16.17 23.56
N VAL A 277 -9.40 15.16 23.38
CA VAL A 277 -9.50 14.37 22.14
C VAL A 277 -10.96 14.18 21.73
N GLN A 278 -11.22 14.23 20.43
CA GLN A 278 -12.52 14.00 19.81
C GLN A 278 -12.41 12.92 18.74
N ASN A 279 -13.55 12.32 18.36
CA ASN A 279 -13.57 11.22 17.39
C ASN A 279 -13.04 11.61 15.99
N VAL A 280 -13.00 12.90 15.67
CA VAL A 280 -12.37 13.44 14.46
C VAL A 280 -10.84 13.42 14.51
N ASN A 281 -10.25 13.33 15.71
CA ASN A 281 -8.81 13.18 15.91
C ASN A 281 -8.43 11.70 15.73
N ARG A 282 -8.05 11.37 14.49
CA ARG A 282 -7.65 10.02 14.06
C ARG A 282 -6.14 9.87 14.13
N THR A 283 -5.68 8.65 14.37
CA THR A 283 -4.26 8.27 14.29
C THR A 283 -3.35 9.05 15.27
N VAL A 284 -3.90 9.41 16.43
CA VAL A 284 -3.20 10.24 17.42
C VAL A 284 -2.01 9.49 18.02
N GLY A 285 -0.85 10.15 18.04
CA GLY A 285 0.42 9.65 18.55
C GLY A 285 1.33 9.03 17.48
N THR A 286 0.84 8.84 16.26
CA THR A 286 1.57 8.11 15.21
C THR A 286 2.64 8.96 14.52
N ILE A 287 2.40 10.25 14.24
CA ILE A 287 3.45 11.15 13.72
C ILE A 287 4.51 11.38 14.80
N LEU A 288 4.08 11.53 16.06
CA LEU A 288 5.02 11.61 17.18
C LEU A 288 5.90 10.35 17.27
N SER A 289 5.30 9.17 17.12
CA SER A 289 6.02 7.90 17.06
C SER A 289 7.05 7.88 15.93
N HIS A 290 6.66 8.31 14.72
CA HIS A 290 7.56 8.45 13.58
C HIS A 290 8.78 9.33 13.89
N GLU A 291 8.55 10.53 14.40
CA GLU A 291 9.63 11.49 14.70
C GLU A 291 10.54 10.99 15.83
N LEU A 292 9.99 10.29 16.82
CA LEU A 292 10.79 9.64 17.85
C LEU A 292 11.70 8.57 17.27
N VAL A 293 11.16 7.63 16.47
CA VAL A 293 11.95 6.54 15.88
C VAL A 293 12.99 7.09 14.89
N LYS A 294 12.67 8.12 14.13
CA LYS A 294 13.60 8.74 13.19
C LYS A 294 14.82 9.35 13.89
N ARG A 295 14.66 9.86 15.11
CA ARG A 295 15.75 10.42 15.92
C ARG A 295 16.48 9.39 16.78
N TRP A 296 15.74 8.51 17.45
CA TRP A 296 16.26 7.64 18.50
C TRP A 296 16.42 6.17 18.05
N GLY A 297 16.00 5.85 16.82
CA GLY A 297 16.00 4.50 16.29
C GLY A 297 14.94 3.60 16.94
N GLU A 298 14.96 2.32 16.59
CA GLU A 298 13.98 1.31 17.02
C GLU A 298 13.94 1.10 18.55
N ARG A 299 15.06 1.33 19.24
CA ARG A 299 15.11 1.21 20.71
C ARG A 299 14.26 2.28 21.41
N GLY A 300 14.02 3.40 20.74
CA GLY A 300 13.22 4.51 21.27
C GLY A 300 13.80 5.10 22.56
N LEU A 301 12.89 5.55 23.43
CA LEU A 301 13.21 6.14 24.74
C LEU A 301 12.78 5.20 25.89
N PRO A 302 13.28 5.42 27.12
CA PRO A 302 12.77 4.72 28.30
C PRO A 302 11.26 4.90 28.47
N GLU A 303 10.59 3.90 29.05
CA GLU A 303 9.13 3.93 29.30
C GLU A 303 8.73 5.21 30.05
N ASP A 304 7.55 5.75 29.71
CA ASP A 304 6.98 6.99 30.27
C ASP A 304 7.83 8.26 30.05
N THR A 305 8.74 8.27 29.07
CA THR A 305 9.48 9.49 28.70
C THR A 305 8.55 10.55 28.10
N ILE A 306 7.62 10.16 27.23
CA ILE A 306 6.55 11.03 26.76
C ILE A 306 5.23 10.45 27.23
N HIS A 307 4.61 11.08 28.22
CA HIS A 307 3.32 10.66 28.75
C HIS A 307 2.23 11.64 28.31
N ILE A 308 1.34 11.17 27.46
CA ILE A 308 0.22 11.93 26.89
C ILE A 308 -1.05 11.49 27.60
N LYS A 309 -1.68 12.40 28.34
CA LYS A 309 -3.00 12.22 28.91
C LYS A 309 -4.04 12.89 28.02
N LEU A 310 -5.04 12.13 27.61
CA LEU A 310 -6.13 12.55 26.75
C LEU A 310 -7.46 12.44 27.49
N HIS A 311 -8.38 13.36 27.19
CA HIS A 311 -9.73 13.38 27.72
C HIS A 311 -10.76 13.45 26.59
N GLY A 312 -11.70 12.50 26.55
CA GLY A 312 -12.79 12.48 25.55
C GLY A 312 -12.88 11.16 24.80
N SER A 313 -13.32 11.20 23.54
CA SER A 313 -13.48 10.01 22.70
C SER A 313 -12.47 10.07 21.55
N ALA A 314 -11.57 9.09 21.43
CA ALA A 314 -10.55 9.09 20.40
C ALA A 314 -11.07 8.50 19.08
N GLY A 315 -10.65 9.07 17.96
CA GLY A 315 -10.94 8.55 16.64
C GLY A 315 -10.24 7.22 16.35
N GLN A 316 -10.43 6.71 15.13
CA GLN A 316 -9.79 5.48 14.66
C GLN A 316 -8.27 5.55 14.78
N SER A 317 -7.65 4.40 15.03
CA SER A 317 -6.18 4.21 15.02
C SER A 317 -5.43 4.98 16.11
N LEU A 318 -6.04 5.25 17.27
CA LEU A 318 -5.35 5.81 18.43
C LEU A 318 -4.09 4.98 18.77
N GLY A 319 -2.92 5.62 18.80
CA GLY A 319 -1.66 4.96 19.10
C GLY A 319 -1.24 3.93 18.06
N ALA A 320 -1.64 4.06 16.79
CA ALA A 320 -1.13 3.18 15.74
C ALA A 320 0.40 3.32 15.61
N PHE A 321 1.09 2.19 15.51
CA PHE A 321 2.55 2.12 15.40
C PHE A 321 3.31 2.82 16.55
N LEU A 322 2.73 2.87 17.76
CA LEU A 322 3.33 3.59 18.89
C LEU A 322 4.64 2.95 19.36
N ALA A 323 5.72 3.73 19.33
CA ALA A 323 7.07 3.29 19.67
C ALA A 323 7.36 3.34 21.18
N SER A 324 8.42 2.63 21.58
CA SER A 324 8.92 2.62 22.96
C SER A 324 9.24 4.03 23.48
N GLY A 325 8.79 4.30 24.70
CA GLY A 325 8.98 5.57 25.40
C GLY A 325 7.80 6.53 25.31
N ILE A 326 6.79 6.21 24.50
CA ILE A 326 5.51 6.95 24.46
C ILE A 326 4.44 6.17 25.22
N THR A 327 3.77 6.87 26.12
CA THR A 327 2.60 6.38 26.86
C THR A 327 1.41 7.26 26.54
N ILE A 328 0.34 6.66 26.02
CA ILE A 328 -0.97 7.32 25.83
C ILE A 328 -1.89 6.81 26.93
N GLU A 329 -2.38 7.73 27.74
CA GLU A 329 -3.40 7.52 28.75
C GLU A 329 -4.67 8.27 28.32
N LEU A 330 -5.79 7.58 28.20
CA LEU A 330 -7.08 8.14 27.78
C LEU A 330 -8.12 7.90 28.87
N GLU A 331 -8.61 9.01 29.43
CA GLU A 331 -9.82 9.03 30.26
C GLU A 331 -11.03 9.26 29.34
N GLY A 332 -11.75 8.19 29.00
CA GLY A 332 -12.79 8.16 27.99
C GLY A 332 -12.92 6.83 27.25
N ASP A 333 -13.17 6.89 25.94
CA ASP A 333 -13.35 5.76 25.04
C ASP A 333 -12.63 5.97 23.70
N ALA A 334 -12.45 4.91 22.90
CA ALA A 334 -11.83 5.00 21.59
C ALA A 334 -12.53 4.14 20.54
N ASN A 335 -12.46 4.57 19.28
CA ASN A 335 -13.01 3.85 18.14
C ASN A 335 -12.11 2.66 17.73
N ASP A 336 -12.28 2.14 16.51
CA ASP A 336 -11.56 0.97 16.00
C ASP A 336 -10.03 1.19 15.92
N TYR A 337 -9.29 0.08 15.83
CA TYR A 337 -7.85 0.05 15.51
C TYR A 337 -6.91 0.64 16.57
N VAL A 338 -7.36 0.75 17.82
CA VAL A 338 -6.50 1.18 18.94
C VAL A 338 -5.24 0.30 18.99
N GLY A 339 -4.08 0.94 19.00
CA GLY A 339 -2.79 0.23 19.04
C GLY A 339 -2.53 -0.67 17.82
N LYS A 340 -3.14 -0.40 16.67
CA LYS A 340 -2.80 -1.07 15.40
C LYS A 340 -1.29 -1.02 15.17
N GLY A 341 -0.67 -2.18 14.97
CA GLY A 341 0.78 -2.30 14.81
C GLY A 341 1.59 -1.76 16.00
N LEU A 342 1.08 -1.84 17.24
CA LEU A 342 1.79 -1.40 18.45
C LEU A 342 3.23 -1.93 18.46
N SER A 343 4.21 -1.04 18.69
CA SER A 343 5.63 -1.32 18.49
C SER A 343 6.49 -0.85 19.67
N GLY A 344 6.04 -1.17 20.89
CA GLY A 344 6.79 -0.91 22.13
C GLY A 344 6.20 0.18 23.02
N GLY A 345 5.28 1.00 22.51
CA GLY A 345 4.58 2.01 23.30
C GLY A 345 3.60 1.42 24.32
N ARG A 346 3.04 2.30 25.16
CA ARG A 346 2.07 1.94 26.19
C ARG A 346 0.75 2.68 25.98
N ILE A 347 -0.36 1.95 25.97
CA ILE A 347 -1.72 2.52 25.85
C ILE A 347 -2.53 2.15 27.09
N ILE A 348 -3.24 3.12 27.65
CA ILE A 348 -4.08 2.95 28.84
C ILE A 348 -5.40 3.65 28.54
N ILE A 349 -6.53 2.94 28.60
CA ILE A 349 -7.86 3.54 28.38
C ILE A 349 -8.79 3.11 29.50
N TYR A 350 -9.44 4.08 30.14
CA TYR A 350 -10.39 3.87 31.22
C TYR A 350 -11.53 4.89 31.19
N PRO A 351 -12.73 4.54 31.66
CA PRO A 351 -13.86 5.47 31.63
C PRO A 351 -13.64 6.63 32.61
N PRO A 352 -14.27 7.80 32.37
CA PRO A 352 -14.17 8.95 33.26
C PRO A 352 -14.48 8.59 34.71
N ARG A 353 -13.78 9.19 35.67
CA ARG A 353 -13.93 8.87 37.11
C ARG A 353 -15.37 8.95 37.63
N ASN A 354 -16.18 9.84 37.05
CA ASN A 354 -17.56 10.09 37.46
C ASN A 354 -18.59 9.22 36.70
N SER A 355 -18.14 8.19 35.99
CA SER A 355 -19.02 7.26 35.26
C SER A 355 -19.83 6.39 36.23
N GLY A 356 -21.16 6.38 36.06
CA GLY A 356 -22.06 5.58 36.91
C GLY A 356 -22.27 4.12 36.45
N PHE A 357 -21.74 3.74 35.28
CA PHE A 357 -21.88 2.39 34.72
C PHE A 357 -20.74 1.46 35.15
N VAL A 358 -21.00 0.14 35.05
CA VAL A 358 -20.03 -0.91 35.35
C VAL A 358 -19.06 -1.09 34.17
N PRO A 359 -17.76 -0.79 34.29
CA PRO A 359 -16.87 -0.74 33.13
C PRO A 359 -16.73 -2.08 32.39
N GLN A 360 -16.62 -3.21 33.11
CA GLN A 360 -16.43 -4.53 32.49
C GLN A 360 -17.64 -5.03 31.66
N GLU A 361 -18.80 -4.37 31.77
CA GLU A 361 -20.00 -4.71 31.00
C GLU A 361 -20.15 -3.85 29.74
N ASN A 362 -19.35 -2.79 29.61
CA ASN A 362 -19.50 -1.76 28.58
C ASN A 362 -18.30 -1.75 27.63
N ILE A 363 -18.55 -1.41 26.36
CA ILE A 363 -17.51 -1.26 25.34
C ILE A 363 -16.72 0.01 25.61
N ILE A 364 -15.39 -0.09 25.58
CA ILE A 364 -14.47 1.04 25.75
C ILE A 364 -13.57 1.25 24.52
N VAL A 365 -13.36 0.20 23.73
CA VAL A 365 -12.60 0.25 22.48
C VAL A 365 -13.33 -0.50 21.38
N GLY A 366 -13.17 -0.04 20.14
CA GLY A 366 -13.81 -0.62 18.96
C GLY A 366 -13.21 -1.97 18.52
N ASN A 367 -13.30 -2.22 17.22
CA ASN A 367 -12.89 -3.46 16.56
C ASN A 367 -11.40 -3.46 16.23
N VAL A 368 -10.83 -4.65 16.02
CA VAL A 368 -9.51 -4.86 15.39
C VAL A 368 -8.39 -4.14 16.16
N VAL A 369 -8.58 -4.08 17.48
CA VAL A 369 -7.62 -3.50 18.43
C VAL A 369 -6.36 -4.36 18.48
N LEU A 370 -5.20 -3.72 18.49
CA LEU A 370 -3.87 -4.33 18.48
C LEU A 370 -3.57 -5.19 17.24
N TYR A 371 -4.19 -4.89 16.10
CA TYR A 371 -3.94 -5.60 14.85
C TYR A 371 -2.45 -5.63 14.49
N GLY A 372 -1.86 -6.82 14.46
CA GLY A 372 -0.46 -7.02 14.06
C GLY A 372 0.57 -6.35 14.98
N ALA A 373 0.24 -6.14 16.25
CA ALA A 373 1.16 -5.59 17.24
C ALA A 373 2.43 -6.46 17.35
N THR A 374 3.60 -5.82 17.43
CA THR A 374 4.91 -6.50 17.52
C THR A 374 5.53 -6.38 18.91
N GLY A 375 5.05 -5.45 19.73
CA GLY A 375 5.47 -5.27 21.11
C GLY A 375 4.77 -4.09 21.78
N GLY A 376 5.01 -3.91 23.09
CA GLY A 376 4.40 -2.85 23.88
C GLY A 376 3.35 -3.37 24.87
N LYS A 377 2.60 -2.44 25.49
CA LYS A 377 1.62 -2.76 26.53
C LYS A 377 0.32 -2.00 26.27
N ALA A 378 -0.82 -2.65 26.44
CA ALA A 378 -2.12 -1.99 26.34
C ALA A 378 -3.02 -2.44 27.49
N PHE A 379 -3.66 -1.49 28.16
CA PHE A 379 -4.52 -1.71 29.31
C PHE A 379 -5.88 -1.05 29.05
N PHE A 380 -6.95 -1.84 29.08
CA PHE A 380 -8.31 -1.38 28.80
C PHE A 380 -9.22 -1.70 29.99
N ARG A 381 -9.85 -0.69 30.59
CA ARG A 381 -10.85 -0.87 31.66
C ARG A 381 -12.26 -0.93 31.06
N GLY A 382 -12.54 -1.98 30.31
CA GLY A 382 -13.83 -2.24 29.68
C GLY A 382 -13.76 -3.38 28.65
N ARG A 383 -14.79 -3.50 27.80
CA ARG A 383 -14.85 -4.50 26.73
C ARG A 383 -14.27 -3.96 25.42
N ALA A 384 -13.58 -4.81 24.68
CA ALA A 384 -13.29 -4.59 23.27
C ALA A 384 -14.40 -5.19 22.40
N ALA A 385 -14.56 -4.68 21.18
CA ALA A 385 -15.45 -5.26 20.19
C ALA A 385 -14.78 -6.43 19.44
N GLU A 386 -15.08 -6.60 18.16
CA GLU A 386 -14.66 -7.77 17.39
C GLU A 386 -13.17 -7.79 17.07
N ARG A 387 -12.60 -9.00 16.91
CA ARG A 387 -11.21 -9.24 16.44
C ARG A 387 -10.12 -8.56 17.29
N PHE A 388 -10.31 -8.55 18.61
CA PHE A 388 -9.29 -8.11 19.56
C PHE A 388 -8.00 -8.95 19.45
N CYS A 389 -6.84 -8.30 19.40
CA CYS A 389 -5.52 -8.93 19.24
C CYS A 389 -5.43 -9.86 18.02
N VAL A 390 -6.03 -9.46 16.90
CA VAL A 390 -5.90 -10.21 15.65
C VAL A 390 -4.49 -10.04 15.09
N ARG A 391 -3.80 -11.16 14.83
CA ARG A 391 -2.40 -11.20 14.38
C ARG A 391 -1.41 -10.55 15.35
#